data_AF-A0A1M5XTG2-F1
#
_entry.id   AF-A0A1M5XTG2-F1
#
_cell.length_a   1.000
_cell.length_b   1.000
_cell.length_c   1.000
_cell.angle_alpha   90.00
_cell.angle_beta   90.00
_cell.angle_gamma   90.00
#
_symmetry.space_group_name_H-M   'P 1'
#
loop_
_entity.id
_entity.type
_entity.pdbx_description
1 polymer ?
#
loop_
_entity_poly.entity_id
_entity_poly.type
_entity_poly.pdbx_seq_one_letter_code
_entity_poly.pdbx_strand_id
1 'polypeptide(L)' 'MGLFLNPGNENFKSILNGIYVDKTGIIESINNTINTTDKLTCISRPRRFGKSYTAKMLCAYYGKTCDSCSIF' A
#
# COMPACT_ATOMS: atom_id res chain seq x y z
N MET A 1 0.47 -6.84 -16.80
CA MET A 1 1.05 -5.65 -16.15
C MET A 1 -0.11 -4.78 -15.70
N GLY A 2 -0.46 -4.76 -14.40
CA GLY A 2 -1.64 -4.02 -13.93
C GLY A 2 -1.26 -2.58 -13.59
N LEU A 3 -2.02 -1.62 -14.09
CA LEU A 3 -1.87 -0.20 -13.75
C LEU A 3 -2.44 0.01 -12.33
N PHE A 4 -1.60 0.31 -11.35
CA PHE A 4 -2.02 0.67 -9.98
C PHE A 4 -2.27 2.18 -9.87
N LEU A 5 -3.03 2.75 -10.80
CA LEU A 5 -3.40 4.17 -10.75
C LEU A 5 -4.76 4.30 -10.05
N ASN A 6 -4.72 4.66 -8.77
CA ASN A 6 -5.88 5.03 -7.94
C ASN A 6 -7.09 4.06 -8.02
N PRO A 7 -6.93 2.74 -7.78
CA PRO A 7 -8.02 1.77 -7.86
C PRO A 7 -8.94 1.79 -6.63
N GLY A 8 -8.89 2.86 -5.82
CA GLY A 8 -9.68 3.05 -4.61
C GLY A 8 -9.40 2.02 -3.50
N ASN A 9 -10.34 1.95 -2.56
CA ASN A 9 -10.19 1.21 -1.31
C ASN A 9 -10.61 -0.26 -1.39
N GLU A 10 -11.38 -0.65 -2.41
CA GLU A 10 -11.93 -2.01 -2.55
C GLU A 10 -10.84 -3.08 -2.60
N ASN A 11 -9.74 -2.77 -3.28
CA ASN A 11 -8.61 -3.68 -3.42
C ASN A 11 -7.92 -4.00 -2.10
N PHE A 12 -7.84 -3.02 -1.19
CA PHE A 12 -7.26 -3.21 0.13
C PHE A 12 -8.29 -3.80 1.11
N LYS A 13 -9.56 -3.35 1.05
CA LYS A 13 -10.66 -3.94 1.82
C LYS A 13 -10.82 -5.44 1.59
N SER A 14 -10.74 -5.89 0.34
CA SER A 14 -10.80 -7.32 -0.01
C SER A 14 -9.66 -8.12 0.63
N ILE A 15 -8.47 -7.51 0.79
CA ILE A 15 -7.32 -8.13 1.48
C ILE A 15 -7.56 -8.20 2.99
N LEU A 16 -8.08 -7.12 3.59
CA LEU A 16 -8.39 -7.07 5.02
C LEU A 16 -9.44 -8.09 5.45
N ASN A 17 -10.38 -8.42 4.56
CA ASN A 17 -11.38 -9.47 4.78
C ASN A 17 -10.79 -10.90 4.76
N GLY A 18 -9.50 -11.06 4.46
CA GLY A 18 -8.80 -12.35 4.45
C GLY A 18 -7.69 -12.45 5.50
N ILE A 19 -6.75 -13.37 5.29
CA ILE A 19 -5.56 -13.49 6.15
C ILE A 19 -4.57 -12.39 5.76
N TYR A 20 -4.57 -11.31 6.52
CA TYR A 20 -3.65 -10.18 6.36
C TYR A 20 -2.80 -10.02 7.62
N VAL A 21 -1.48 -10.00 7.43
CA VAL A 21 -0.54 -9.55 8.45
C VAL A 21 -0.35 -8.06 8.24
N ASP A 22 -0.52 -7.29 9.30
CA ASP A 22 -0.36 -5.84 9.26
C ASP A 22 1.02 -5.43 8.73
N LYS A 23 1.03 -4.49 7.78
CA LYS A 23 2.23 -3.92 7.16
C LYS A 23 2.18 -2.40 7.13
N THR A 24 1.29 -1.80 7.91
CA THR A 24 1.08 -0.34 7.90
C THR A 24 2.33 0.42 8.34
N GLY A 25 3.23 -0.19 9.12
CA GLY A 25 4.54 0.38 9.44
C GLY A 25 5.42 0.78 8.23
N ILE A 26 5.15 0.23 7.04
CA ILE A 26 5.83 0.67 5.80
C ILE A 26 5.45 2.11 5.44
N ILE A 27 4.23 2.55 5.80
CA ILE A 27 3.75 3.93 5.55
C ILE A 27 4.65 4.94 6.25
N GLU A 28 5.04 4.68 7.50
CA GLU A 28 5.96 5.56 8.24
C GLU A 28 7.30 5.70 7.53
N SER A 29 7.88 4.57 7.08
CA SER A 29 9.14 4.56 6.35
C SER A 29 9.06 5.34 5.04
N ILE A 30 7.94 5.25 4.30
CA ILE A 30 7.74 5.99 3.06
C ILE A 30 7.48 7.48 3.34
N ASN A 31 6.68 7.81 4.34
CA ASN A 31 6.41 9.20 4.73
C ASN A 31 7.70 9.95 5.09
N ASN A 32 8.66 9.27 5.70
CA ASN A 32 9.96 9.84 6.02
C ASN A 32 10.80 10.17 4.77
N THR A 33 10.60 9.50 3.63
CA THR A 33 11.42 9.68 2.42
C THR A 33 10.68 10.34 1.26
N ILE A 34 9.35 10.45 1.28
CA ILE A 34 8.52 10.84 0.13
C ILE A 34 8.87 12.20 -0.49
N ASN A 35 9.34 13.16 0.33
CA ASN A 35 9.74 14.51 -0.10
C ASN A 35 11.25 14.68 -0.27
N THR A 36 12.01 13.58 -0.31
CA THR A 36 13.47 13.58 -0.39
C THR A 36 13.95 13.03 -1.73
N THR A 37 15.26 13.12 -1.98
CA THR A 37 15.93 12.44 -3.11
C THR A 37 15.80 10.92 -3.03
N ASP A 38 15.63 10.38 -1.82
CA ASP A 38 15.60 8.95 -1.49
C ASP A 38 14.18 8.37 -1.45
N LYS A 39 13.24 9.01 -2.14
CA LYS A 39 11.81 8.61 -2.21
C LYS A 39 11.53 7.28 -2.92
N LEU A 40 12.53 6.66 -3.54
CA LEU A 40 12.37 5.42 -4.31
C LEU A 40 12.57 4.21 -3.40
N THR A 41 11.47 3.49 -3.10
CA THR A 41 11.52 2.27 -2.28
C THR A 41 11.43 1.02 -3.16
N CYS A 42 12.43 0.13 -3.06
CA CYS A 42 12.44 -1.16 -3.73
C CYS A 42 12.07 -2.28 -2.74
N ILE A 43 11.10 -3.13 -3.11
CA ILE A 43 10.71 -4.30 -2.31
C ILE A 43 11.20 -5.58 -2.98
N SER A 44 12.45 -5.95 -2.72
CA SER A 44 13.12 -7.16 -3.24
C SER A 44 12.87 -8.36 -2.32
N ARG A 45 11.67 -8.98 -2.41
CA ARG A 45 11.35 -10.19 -1.63
C ARG A 45 10.81 -11.33 -2.50
N PRO A 46 10.84 -12.59 -2.04
CA PRO A 46 10.37 -13.75 -2.81
C PRO A 46 8.89 -13.69 -3.21
N ARG A 47 8.46 -14.65 -4.03
CA ARG A 47 7.05 -14.85 -4.39
C ARG A 47 6.18 -14.98 -3.14
N ARG A 48 4.94 -14.47 -3.19
CA ARG A 48 3.95 -14.48 -2.09
C ARG A 48 4.35 -13.74 -0.80
N PHE A 49 5.40 -12.93 -0.81
CA PHE A 49 5.75 -12.04 0.31
C PHE A 49 4.78 -10.86 0.51
N GLY A 50 3.69 -10.79 -0.27
CA GLY A 50 2.68 -9.73 -0.16
C GLY A 50 3.12 -8.36 -0.71
N LYS A 51 4.07 -8.30 -1.63
CA LYS A 51 4.48 -7.06 -2.32
C LYS A 51 3.30 -6.34 -2.98
N SER A 52 2.44 -7.11 -3.68
CA SER A 52 1.21 -6.58 -4.30
C SER A 52 0.18 -6.12 -3.27
N TYR A 53 0.16 -6.71 -2.07
CA TYR A 53 -0.72 -6.26 -0.99
C TYR A 53 -0.24 -4.93 -0.43
N THR A 54 1.07 -4.78 -0.21
CA THR A 54 1.67 -3.50 0.17
C THR A 54 1.38 -2.42 -0.86
N ALA A 55 1.49 -2.70 -2.15
CA ALA A 55 1.15 -1.72 -3.20
C ALA A 55 -0.32 -1.27 -3.14
N LYS A 56 -1.26 -2.22 -2.94
CA LYS A 56 -2.70 -1.92 -2.79
C LYS A 56 -3.01 -1.11 -1.52
N MET A 57 -2.34 -1.47 -0.42
CA MET A 57 -2.41 -0.73 0.85
C MET A 57 -1.93 0.72 0.67
N LEU A 58 -0.74 0.94 0.08
CA LEU A 58 -0.23 2.29 -0.16
C LEU A 58 -1.13 3.10 -1.09
N CYS A 59 -1.74 2.47 -2.09
CA CYS A 59 -2.66 3.16 -2.99
C CYS A 59 -3.97 3.56 -2.30
N ALA A 60 -4.47 2.74 -1.38
CA ALA A 60 -5.62 3.09 -0.53
C ALA A 60 -5.28 4.19 0.48
N TYR A 61 -4.06 4.19 1.04
CA TYR A 61 -3.61 5.18 2.02
C TYR A 61 -3.37 6.56 1.39
N TYR A 62 -2.60 6.64 0.30
CA TYR A 62 -2.28 7.91 -0.36
C TYR A 62 -3.34 8.37 -1.37
N GLY A 63 -4.23 7.46 -1.79
CA GLY A 63 -5.31 7.76 -2.72
C GLY A 63 -6.31 8.74 -2.11
N LYS A 64 -6.58 9.85 -2.81
CA LYS A 64 -7.62 10.83 -2.41
C LYS A 64 -8.97 10.62 -3.07
N THR A 65 -9.16 9.51 -3.80
CA THR A 65 -10.40 9.23 -4.53
C THR A 65 -11.51 8.68 -3.65
N CYS A 66 -11.21 8.18 -2.45
CA CYS A 66 -12.16 7.58 -1.52
C CYS A 66 -11.77 7.89 -0.06
N ASP A 67 -12.72 7.80 0.89
CA ASP A 67 -12.41 7.87 2.32
C ASP A 67 -11.76 6.56 2.81
N SER A 68 -10.55 6.68 3.32
CA SER A 68 -9.71 5.57 3.79
C SER A 68 -9.59 5.50 5.31
N CYS A 69 -10.16 6.45 6.07
CA CYS A 69 -10.06 6.47 7.53
C CYS A 69 -10.65 5.22 8.20
N SER A 70 -11.62 4.56 7.56
CA SER A 70 -12.27 3.37 8.15
C SER A 70 -11.46 2.08 8.02
N ILE A 71 -10.33 2.09 7.29
CA ILE A 71 -9.55 0.88 6.95
C ILE A 71 -8.08 0.96 7.34
N PHE A 72 -7.67 2.04 8.01
CA PHE A 72 -6.35 2.29 8.56
C PHE A 72 -6.50 2.86 9.98
#